data_AF-A0A7C0YVE1-F1
#
_entry.id   AF-A0A7C0YVE1-F1
#
_cell.length_a   1.000
_cell.length_b   1.000
_cell.length_c   1.000
_cell.angle_alpha   90.00
_cell.angle_beta   90.00
_cell.angle_gamma   90.00
#
_symmetry.space_group_name_H-M   'P 1'
#
loop_
_entity.id
_entity.type
_entity.pdbx_description
1 polymer ?
#
loop_
_entity_poly.entity_id
_entity_poly.type
_entity_poly.pdbx_seq_one_letter_code
_entity_poly.pdbx_strand_id
1 'polypeptide(L)' 'MSKPRLTKRLEGIALTAGLKFLVLLLKLLPFEAACWFSALLAKAAFILVPAERRKAIAHLGIAFPRLKWSERKRIAKR' A
#
# COMPACT_ATOMS: atom_id res chain seq x y z
N MET A 1 26.59 -13.08 -26.67
CA MET A 1 25.30 -13.67 -27.07
C MET A 1 24.44 -13.90 -25.83
N SER A 2 23.24 -13.32 -25.84
CA SER A 2 22.34 -13.06 -24.72
C SER A 2 21.68 -14.32 -24.13
N LYS A 3 21.96 -14.65 -22.85
CA LYS A 3 21.15 -15.55 -22.02
C LYS A 3 20.46 -14.89 -20.79
N PRO A 4 19.88 -13.66 -20.85
CA PRO A 4 19.19 -13.08 -19.69
C PRO A 4 17.69 -13.42 -19.59
N ARG A 5 17.15 -14.32 -20.44
CA ARG A 5 15.68 -14.53 -20.55
C ARG A 5 15.09 -15.61 -19.63
N LEU A 6 15.88 -16.59 -19.19
CA LEU A 6 15.38 -17.71 -18.37
C LEU A 6 15.23 -17.33 -16.89
N THR A 7 16.16 -16.54 -16.35
CA THR A 7 16.14 -16.06 -14.97
C THR A 7 14.91 -15.19 -14.69
N LYS A 8 14.56 -14.26 -15.60
CA LYS A 8 13.34 -13.43 -15.46
C LYS A 8 12.04 -14.23 -15.44
N ARG A 9 11.98 -15.36 -16.17
CA ARG A 9 10.80 -16.24 -16.15
C ARG A 9 10.71 -17.02 -14.84
N LEU A 10 11.83 -17.53 -14.34
CA LEU A 10 11.90 -18.22 -13.06
C LEU A 10 11.62 -17.28 -11.88
N GLU A 11 12.12 -16.04 -11.93
CA GLU A 11 11.77 -14.99 -10.98
C GLU A 11 10.28 -14.69 -10.98
N GLY A 12 9.65 -14.58 -12.16
CA GLY A 12 8.21 -14.38 -12.26
C GLY A 12 7.39 -15.55 -11.70
N ILE A 13 7.85 -16.79 -11.90
CA ILE A 13 7.21 -17.99 -11.34
C ILE A 13 7.40 -18.06 -9.82
N ALA A 14 8.61 -17.76 -9.32
CA ALA A 14 8.90 -17.72 -7.90
C ALA A 14 8.12 -16.60 -7.18
N LEU A 15 8.00 -15.42 -7.80
CA LEU A 15 7.18 -14.32 -7.30
C LEU A 15 5.71 -14.70 -7.24
N THR A 16 5.16 -15.31 -8.29
CA THR A 16 3.75 -15.72 -8.31
C THR A 16 3.45 -16.88 -7.35
N ALA A 17 4.36 -17.84 -7.22
CA ALA A 17 4.26 -18.91 -6.23
C ALA A 17 4.34 -18.35 -4.79
N GLY A 18 5.29 -17.45 -4.53
CA GLY A 18 5.44 -16.76 -3.25
C GLY A 18 4.20 -15.93 -2.92
N LEU A 19 3.63 -15.20 -3.88
CA LEU A 19 2.41 -14.42 -3.68
C LEU A 19 1.21 -15.33 -3.36
N LYS A 20 1.06 -16.44 -4.07
CA LYS A 20 0.00 -17.42 -3.81
C LYS A 20 0.13 -18.03 -2.41
N PHE A 21 1.36 -18.36 -2.00
CA PHE A 21 1.62 -18.90 -0.67
C PHE A 21 1.33 -17.88 0.43
N LEU A 22 1.72 -16.61 0.22
CA LEU A 22 1.39 -15.51 1.12
C LEU A 22 -0.13 -15.29 1.25
N VAL A 23 -0.86 -15.36 0.14
CA VAL A 23 -2.33 -15.28 0.13
C VAL A 23 -2.95 -16.47 0.85
N LEU A 24 -2.40 -17.67 0.71
CA LEU A 24 -2.86 -18.86 1.41
C LEU A 24 -2.67 -18.73 2.93
N LEU A 25 -1.51 -18.22 3.35
CA LEU A 25 -1.22 -17.90 4.76
C LEU A 25 -2.18 -16.84 5.31
N LEU A 26 -2.49 -15.80 4.52
CA LEU A 26 -3.46 -14.78 4.88
C LEU A 26 -4.89 -15.32 5.01
N LYS A 27 -5.26 -16.34 4.23
CA LYS A 27 -6.56 -17.03 4.35
C LYS A 27 -6.66 -17.94 5.56
N LEU A 28 -5.52 -18.44 6.06
CA LEU A 28 -5.43 -19.23 7.27
C LEU A 28 -5.39 -18.37 8.54
N LEU A 29 -5.13 -17.07 8.41
CA LEU A 29 -5.22 -16.13 9.52
C LEU A 29 -6.69 -15.92 9.93
N PRO A 30 -7.00 -15.91 11.24
CA PRO A 30 -8.30 -15.48 11.71
C PRO A 30 -8.56 -14.04 11.24
N PHE A 31 -9.83 -13.74 10.96
CA PHE A 31 -10.25 -12.44 10.41
C PHE A 31 -9.71 -11.25 11.22
N GLU A 32 -9.66 -11.39 12.55
CA GLU A 32 -9.12 -10.37 13.45
C GLU A 32 -7.63 -10.09 13.23
N ALA A 33 -6.82 -11.12 13.00
CA ALA A 33 -5.39 -10.98 12.71
C ALA A 33 -5.17 -10.37 11.31
N ALA A 34 -5.98 -10.73 10.31
CA ALA A 34 -5.94 -10.11 9.00
C ALA A 34 -6.33 -8.62 9.05
N CYS A 35 -7.32 -8.28 9.89
CA CYS A 35 -7.74 -6.90 10.10
C CYS A 35 -6.69 -6.08 10.85
N TRP A 36 -5.99 -6.68 11.83
CA TRP A 36 -4.87 -6.05 12.50
C TRP A 36 -3.69 -5.81 11.54
N PHE A 37 -3.35 -6.81 10.71
CA PHE A 37 -2.25 -6.73 9.76
C PHE A 37 -2.52 -5.71 8.65
N SER A 38 -3.75 -5.62 8.14
CA SER A 38 -4.14 -4.60 7.15
C SER A 38 -4.13 -3.19 7.75
N ALA A 39 -4.55 -3.02 9.00
CA ALA A 39 -4.45 -1.76 9.72
C ALA A 39 -2.99 -1.35 9.96
N LEU A 40 -2.12 -2.32 10.26
CA LEU A 40 -0.68 -2.11 10.41
C LEU A 40 -0.05 -1.68 9.07
N LEU A 41 -0.41 -2.35 7.97
CA LEU A 41 0.03 -2.00 6.62
C LEU A 41 -0.49 -0.63 6.19
N ALA A 42 -1.74 -0.27 6.50
CA ALA A 42 -2.28 1.05 6.21
C ALA A 42 -1.54 2.15 6.99
N LYS A 43 -1.21 1.91 8.26
CA LYS A 43 -0.36 2.82 9.06
C LYS A 43 1.05 2.90 8.48
N ALA A 44 1.63 1.77 8.08
CA ALA A 44 2.96 1.73 7.48
C ALA A 44 2.99 2.46 6.13
N ALA A 45 2.02 2.22 5.24
CA ALA A 45 1.85 2.95 3.98
C ALA A 45 1.66 4.45 4.21
N PHE A 46 0.95 4.83 5.27
CA PHE A 46 0.78 6.24 5.63
C PHE A 46 2.10 6.90 6.10
N ILE A 47 2.98 6.13 6.73
CA ILE A 47 4.31 6.57 7.18
C ILE A 47 5.32 6.56 6.02
N LEU A 48 5.27 5.53 5.17
CA LEU A 48 6.18 5.29 4.04
C LEU A 48 5.85 6.10 2.80
N VAL A 49 4.60 6.57 2.65
CA VAL A 49 4.18 7.39 1.50
C VAL A 49 3.77 8.81 1.92
N PRO A 50 4.66 9.58 2.58
CA PRO A 50 4.39 10.98 2.94
C PRO A 50 4.21 11.85 1.69
N ALA A 51 4.76 11.43 0.54
CA ALA A 51 4.61 12.11 -0.74
C ALA A 51 3.16 12.12 -1.25
N GLU A 52 2.48 10.97 -1.22
CA GLU A 52 1.06 10.87 -1.63
C GLU A 52 0.16 11.64 -0.66
N ARG A 53 0.48 11.61 0.63
CA ARG A 53 -0.26 12.41 1.63
C ARG A 53 -0.12 13.91 1.39
N ARG A 54 1.07 14.38 1.01
CA ARG A 54 1.30 15.80 0.65
C ARG A 54 0.53 16.16 -0.61
N LYS A 55 0.49 15.29 -1.62
CA LYS A 55 -0.33 15.48 -2.83
C LYS A 55 -1.82 15.57 -2.48
N ALA A 56 -2.35 14.65 -1.68
CA ALA A 56 -3.75 14.66 -1.26
C ALA A 56 -4.11 15.96 -0.52
N ILE A 57 -3.27 16.44 0.40
CA ILE A 57 -3.49 17.70 1.11
C ILE A 57 -3.41 18.91 0.15
N ALA A 58 -2.48 18.89 -0.81
CA ALA A 58 -2.38 19.94 -1.83
C ALA A 58 -3.63 19.98 -2.73
N HIS A 59 -4.10 18.83 -3.20
CA HIS A 59 -5.33 18.71 -4.00
C HIS A 59 -6.56 19.18 -3.22
N LEU A 60 -6.68 18.80 -1.94
CA LEU A 60 -7.75 19.31 -1.06
C LEU A 60 -7.64 20.81 -0.84
N GLY A 61 -6.43 21.37 -0.85
CA GLY A 61 -6.22 22.81 -0.73
C GLY A 61 -6.67 23.60 -1.96
N ILE A 62 -6.53 23.01 -3.14
CA ILE A 62 -6.99 23.59 -4.42
C ILE A 62 -8.51 23.45 -4.55
N ALA A 63 -9.05 22.26 -4.28
CA ALA A 63 -10.49 21.99 -4.42
C ALA A 63 -11.33 22.66 -3.32
N PHE A 64 -10.81 22.78 -2.11
CA PHE A 64 -11.53 23.30 -0.94
C PHE A 64 -10.69 24.33 -0.16
N PRO A 65 -10.50 25.54 -0.74
CA PRO A 65 -9.65 26.58 -0.14
C PRO A 65 -10.17 27.08 1.22
N ARG A 66 -11.47 26.92 1.52
CA ARG A 66 -12.07 27.32 2.80
C ARG A 66 -11.77 26.37 3.97
N LEU A 67 -11.33 25.14 3.70
CA LEU A 67 -10.99 24.18 4.76
C LEU A 67 -9.69 24.59 5.47
N LYS A 68 -9.68 24.51 6.80
CA LYS A 68 -8.46 24.75 7.58
C LYS A 68 -7.47 23.60 7.36
N TRP A 69 -6.18 23.89 7.53
CA TRP A 69 -5.10 22.89 7.36
C TRP A 69 -5.32 21.62 8.19
N SER A 70 -5.83 21.77 9.42
CA SER A 70 -6.16 20.66 10.32
C SER A 70 -7.27 19.75 9.77
N GLU A 71 -8.27 20.32 9.10
CA GLU A 71 -9.37 19.57 8.47
C GLU A 71 -8.89 18.85 7.21
N ARG A 72 -8.11 19.54 6.36
CA ARG A 72 -7.50 18.92 5.17
C ARG A 72 -6.63 17.72 5.55
N LYS A 73 -5.86 17.83 6.64
CA LYS A 73 -5.01 16.74 7.15
C LYS A 73 -5.81 15.57 7.72
N ARG A 74 -7.01 15.84 8.25
CA ARG A 74 -7.94 14.82 8.76
C ARG A 74 -8.64 14.09 7.62
N ILE A 75 -9.04 14.81 6.58
CA ILE A 75 -9.67 14.27 5.36
C ILE A 75 -8.65 13.47 4.55
N ALA A 76 -7.46 13.99 4.30
CA ALA A 76 -6.38 13.27 3.59
C ALA A 76 -5.84 12.04 4.35
N LYS A 77 -6.27 11.83 5.60
CA LYS A 77 -5.94 10.64 6.40
C LYS A 77 -7.02 9.56 6.30
N ARG A 78 -8.26 9.93 5.95
CA ARG A 78 -9.35 9.01 5.68
C ARG A 78 -9.27 8.53 4.25
#